data_AF-A0A1X1KEU3-F1
#
_entry.id   AF-A0A1X1KEU3-F1
#
_cell.length_a   1.000
_cell.length_b   1.000
_cell.length_c   1.000
_cell.angle_alpha   90.00
_cell.angle_beta   90.00
_cell.angle_gamma   90.00
#
_symmetry.space_group_name_H-M   'P 1'
#
loop_
_entity.id
_entity.type
_entity.pdbx_description
1 polymer ?
#
loop_
_entity_poly.entity_id
_entity_poly.type
_entity_poly.pdbx_seq_one_letter_code
_entity_poly.pdbx_strand_id
1 'polypeptide(L)'
;MKFSKKYIAAGSAVIVSLSLCAYALNQHRSQENKDDNRVSYVDGSQSSQKTENLTPDQVSQKEGIQAEQIVIKITDQGYVTSHGDHYHYYNGKVPYDALFSEELLMKDPNYKLKDGDIVNEIKGGVYHQGRWKILCLPERCSSC
;
A
#
# COMPACT_ATOMS: atom_id res chain seq x y z
N MET A 1 41.94 40.89 15.12
CA MET A 1 41.13 40.13 16.11
C MET A 1 41.94 38.94 16.61
N LYS A 2 42.13 38.80 17.92
CA LYS A 2 42.79 37.63 18.54
C LYS A 2 41.70 36.67 19.04
N PHE A 3 41.41 35.62 18.27
CA PHE A 3 40.47 34.59 18.70
C PHE A 3 41.16 33.67 19.72
N SER A 4 40.59 33.58 20.92
CA SER A 4 41.13 32.77 22.01
C SER A 4 40.80 31.29 21.80
N LYS A 5 41.83 30.44 21.94
CA LYS A 5 41.81 28.99 21.67
C LYS A 5 40.77 28.18 22.47
N LYS A 6 40.10 28.79 23.45
CA LYS A 6 39.07 28.14 24.28
C LYS A 6 37.73 27.97 23.56
N TYR A 7 37.44 28.78 22.54
CA TYR A 7 36.17 28.71 21.80
C TYR A 7 36.16 27.64 20.70
N ILE A 8 37.33 27.13 20.30
CA ILE A 8 37.45 26.13 19.22
C ILE A 8 37.07 24.74 19.71
N ALA A 9 37.36 24.40 20.98
CA ALA A 9 37.04 23.08 21.55
C ALA A 9 35.56 22.94 22.00
N ALA A 10 34.92 24.04 22.40
CA ALA A 10 33.50 24.03 22.76
C ALA A 10 32.56 24.08 21.53
N GLY A 11 33.03 24.65 20.41
CA GLY A 11 32.25 24.72 19.17
C GLY A 11 32.13 23.38 18.44
N SER A 12 33.16 22.52 18.51
CA SER A 12 33.17 21.24 17.78
C SER A 12 32.19 20.22 18.35
N ALA A 13 32.01 20.16 19.67
CA ALA A 13 31.08 19.22 20.30
C ALA A 13 29.61 19.51 19.95
N VAL A 14 29.25 20.80 19.82
CA VAL A 14 27.88 21.23 19.45
C VAL A 14 27.55 20.89 18.00
N ILE A 15 28.53 21.03 17.09
CA ILE A 15 28.34 20.70 15.67
C ILE A 15 28.15 19.19 15.48
N VAL A 16 28.93 18.38 16.20
CA VAL A 16 28.83 16.91 16.12
C VAL A 16 27.48 16.41 16.67
N SER A 17 27.00 16.96 17.79
CA SER A 17 25.70 16.58 18.36
C SER A 17 24.53 16.99 17.46
N LEU A 18 24.55 18.20 16.88
CA LEU A 18 23.55 18.65 15.91
C LEU A 18 23.55 17.80 14.64
N SER A 19 24.72 17.39 14.16
CA SER A 19 24.85 16.54 12.96
C SER A 19 24.31 15.12 13.21
N LEU A 20 24.57 14.54 14.38
CA LEU A 20 24.01 13.24 14.79
C LEU A 20 22.49 13.32 14.96
N CYS A 21 21.97 14.39 15.56
CA CYS A 21 20.54 14.63 15.66
C CYS A 21 19.90 14.81 14.27
N ALA A 22 20.53 15.56 13.36
CA ALA A 22 20.06 15.73 11.99
C ALA A 22 20.07 14.41 11.21
N TYR A 23 21.09 13.56 11.38
CA TYR A 23 21.16 12.25 10.75
C TYR A 23 20.09 11.28 11.29
N ALA A 24 19.86 11.27 12.60
CA ALA A 24 18.78 10.49 13.22
C ALA A 24 17.40 10.98 12.78
N LEU A 25 17.17 12.29 12.74
CA LEU A 25 15.93 12.88 12.22
C LEU A 25 15.75 12.58 10.73
N ASN A 26 16.82 12.61 9.92
CA ASN A 26 16.76 12.27 8.50
C ASN A 26 16.46 10.77 8.27
N GLN A 27 16.92 9.87 9.13
CA GLN A 27 16.50 8.47 9.11
C GLN A 27 15.02 8.31 9.51
N HIS A 28 14.56 9.06 10.51
CA HIS A 28 13.15 9.06 10.90
C HIS A 28 12.24 9.66 9.82
N ARG A 29 12.74 10.61 9.03
CA ARG A 29 12.08 11.16 7.83
C ARG A 29 12.16 10.23 6.63
N SER A 30 13.24 9.44 6.49
CA SER A 30 13.40 8.49 5.38
C SER A 30 12.46 7.27 5.49
N GLN A 31 11.83 7.04 6.64
CA GLN A 31 10.70 6.11 6.80
C GLN A 31 9.33 6.72 6.42
N GLU A 32 9.31 7.94 5.88
CA GLU A 32 8.11 8.61 5.36
C GLU A 32 8.16 8.78 3.83
N ASN A 33 8.93 7.94 3.14
CA ASN A 33 8.64 7.60 1.74
C ASN A 33 7.91 6.26 1.73
N LYS A 34 6.77 6.21 2.44
CA LYS A 34 5.72 5.30 2.01
C LYS A 34 5.23 5.92 0.72
N ASP A 35 5.31 5.15 -0.36
CA ASP A 35 4.59 5.45 -1.59
C ASP A 35 3.11 5.50 -1.25
N ASP A 36 2.65 6.64 -0.75
CA ASP A 36 1.27 7.05 -0.74
C ASP A 36 0.89 7.09 -2.20
N ASN A 37 0.36 5.97 -2.68
CA ASN A 37 -0.38 5.88 -3.93
C ASN A 37 -1.64 6.71 -3.74
N ARG A 38 -1.44 8.04 -3.73
CA ARG A 38 -2.44 9.05 -3.48
C ARG A 38 -3.18 9.28 -4.77
N VAL A 39 -4.05 8.34 -5.12
CA VAL A 39 -5.39 8.78 -5.53
C VAL A 39 -5.89 9.56 -4.33
N SER A 40 -6.03 10.87 -4.50
CA SER A 40 -6.59 11.74 -3.50
C SER A 40 -8.05 11.31 -3.30
N TYR A 41 -8.28 10.37 -2.37
CA TYR A 41 -9.60 10.26 -1.79
C TYR A 41 -9.92 11.63 -1.24
N VAL A 42 -11.04 12.19 -1.67
CA VAL A 42 -11.65 13.32 -1.00
C VAL A 42 -11.70 12.93 0.48
N ASP A 43 -10.98 13.72 1.26
CA ASP A 43 -10.91 13.59 2.70
C ASP A 43 -12.33 13.48 3.27
N GLY A 44 -12.58 12.41 4.01
CA GLY A 44 -13.59 12.45 5.06
C GLY A 44 -15.05 12.65 4.66
N SER A 45 -15.55 12.09 3.56
CA SER A 45 -16.97 11.69 3.55
C SER A 45 -17.06 10.18 3.49
N GLN A 46 -17.29 9.61 4.66
CA GLN A 46 -17.88 8.32 4.97
C GLN A 46 -18.99 7.93 3.96
N SER A 47 -18.63 7.56 2.73
CA SER A 47 -19.52 6.82 1.84
C SER A 47 -19.59 5.44 2.48
N SER A 48 -20.60 5.23 3.31
CA SER A 48 -20.88 4.05 4.14
C SER A 48 -20.17 2.80 3.64
N GLN A 49 -18.91 2.60 4.06
CA GLN A 49 -18.17 1.38 3.76
C GLN A 49 -18.86 0.28 4.54
N LYS A 50 -19.77 -0.40 3.86
CA LYS A 50 -20.56 -1.45 4.44
C LYS A 50 -19.69 -2.70 4.43
N THR A 51 -19.39 -3.19 5.62
CA THR A 51 -18.76 -4.49 5.78
C THR A 51 -19.77 -5.54 5.31
N GLU A 52 -19.47 -6.20 4.21
CA GLU A 52 -20.31 -7.25 3.66
C GLU A 52 -19.93 -8.60 4.26
N ASN A 53 -20.95 -9.35 4.68
CA ASN A 53 -20.81 -10.75 5.12
C ASN A 53 -21.12 -11.74 3.98
N LEU A 54 -21.49 -11.21 2.82
CA LEU A 54 -21.81 -11.97 1.62
C LEU A 54 -20.59 -11.97 0.68
N THR A 55 -20.55 -12.93 -0.23
CA THR A 55 -19.57 -12.94 -1.33
C THR A 55 -19.85 -11.79 -2.31
N PRO A 56 -18.85 -11.33 -3.08
CA PRO A 56 -19.07 -10.31 -4.11
C PRO A 56 -20.25 -10.62 -5.03
N ASP A 57 -20.35 -11.83 -5.57
CA ASP A 57 -21.45 -12.23 -6.45
C ASP A 57 -22.83 -12.11 -5.78
N GLN A 58 -22.93 -12.47 -4.51
CA GLN A 58 -24.18 -12.35 -3.75
C GLN A 58 -24.55 -10.89 -3.50
N VAL A 59 -23.57 -9.99 -3.31
CA VAL A 59 -23.80 -8.56 -3.20
C VAL A 59 -24.31 -8.01 -4.53
N SER A 60 -23.66 -8.34 -5.65
CA SER A 60 -24.09 -7.93 -6.98
C SER A 60 -25.50 -8.40 -7.32
N GLN A 61 -25.84 -9.66 -6.99
CA GLN A 61 -27.20 -10.18 -7.15
C GLN A 61 -28.23 -9.46 -6.28
N LYS A 62 -27.90 -9.22 -5.01
CA LYS A 62 -28.79 -8.53 -4.05
C LYS A 62 -29.09 -7.09 -4.47
N GLU A 63 -28.08 -6.41 -5.01
CA GLU A 63 -28.20 -5.02 -5.45
C GLU A 63 -28.77 -4.90 -6.87
N GLY A 64 -28.80 -6.00 -7.63
CA GLY A 64 -29.27 -6.02 -9.01
C GLY A 64 -28.34 -5.24 -9.96
N ILE A 65 -27.08 -5.05 -9.57
CA ILE A 65 -26.07 -4.34 -10.34
C ILE A 65 -25.28 -5.36 -11.16
N GLN A 66 -25.20 -5.13 -12.47
CA GLN A 66 -24.46 -5.99 -13.41
C GLN A 66 -23.03 -5.49 -13.67
N ALA A 67 -22.52 -4.61 -12.81
CA ALA A 67 -21.15 -4.11 -12.90
C ALA A 67 -20.18 -5.11 -12.25
N GLU A 68 -18.98 -5.18 -12.80
CA GLU A 68 -17.90 -5.96 -12.21
C GLU A 68 -17.47 -5.37 -10.87
N GLN A 69 -17.02 -6.23 -9.96
CA GLN A 69 -16.38 -5.81 -8.72
C GLN A 69 -14.86 -5.85 -8.87
N ILE A 70 -14.26 -4.66 -8.88
CA ILE A 70 -12.82 -4.49 -9.09
C ILE A 70 -12.18 -4.22 -7.74
N VAL A 71 -11.24 -5.07 -7.31
CA VAL A 71 -10.47 -4.87 -6.08
C VAL A 71 -9.54 -3.67 -6.26
N ILE A 72 -9.71 -2.67 -5.40
CA ILE A 72 -8.94 -1.41 -5.43
C ILE A 72 -8.00 -1.26 -4.23
N LYS A 73 -8.21 -2.05 -3.16
CA LYS A 73 -7.36 -2.01 -1.96
C LYS A 73 -7.34 -3.38 -1.29
N ILE A 74 -6.15 -3.80 -0.87
CA ILE A 74 -5.95 -5.03 -0.08
C ILE A 74 -5.32 -4.61 1.25
N THR A 75 -5.72 -5.27 2.33
CA THR A 75 -5.22 -5.06 3.69
C THR A 75 -5.01 -6.40 4.38
N ASP A 76 -4.40 -6.38 5.57
CA ASP A 76 -4.26 -7.58 6.41
C ASP A 76 -5.60 -8.23 6.78
N GLN A 77 -6.67 -7.43 6.92
CA GLN A 77 -7.95 -7.88 7.46
C GLN A 77 -9.01 -8.16 6.38
N GLY A 78 -8.77 -7.70 5.16
CA GLY A 78 -9.80 -7.64 4.13
C GLY A 78 -9.37 -6.89 2.89
N TYR A 79 -10.34 -6.62 2.02
CA TYR A 79 -10.13 -5.89 0.78
C TYR A 79 -11.35 -5.02 0.45
N VAL A 80 -11.12 -4.00 -0.38
CA VAL A 80 -12.16 -3.09 -0.88
C VAL A 80 -12.33 -3.32 -2.37
N THR A 81 -13.56 -3.44 -2.82
CA THR A 81 -13.92 -3.41 -4.24
C THR A 81 -14.63 -2.11 -4.60
N SER A 82 -14.45 -1.66 -5.83
CA SER A 82 -15.36 -0.73 -6.50
C SER A 82 -16.42 -1.54 -7.24
N HIS A 83 -17.68 -1.14 -7.08
CA HIS A 83 -18.85 -1.78 -7.69
C HIS A 83 -19.77 -0.68 -8.22
N GLY A 84 -19.74 -0.43 -9.52
CA GLY A 84 -20.44 0.70 -10.12
C GLY A 84 -19.93 2.04 -9.60
N ASP A 85 -20.75 2.74 -8.81
CA ASP A 85 -20.49 4.08 -8.28
C ASP A 85 -20.10 4.11 -6.79
N HIS A 86 -20.01 2.95 -6.13
CA HIS A 86 -19.68 2.85 -4.71
C HIS A 86 -18.69 1.74 -4.41
N TYR A 87 -18.44 1.53 -3.11
CA TYR A 87 -17.41 0.63 -2.61
C TYR A 87 -17.96 -0.38 -1.61
N HIS A 88 -17.46 -1.62 -1.67
CA HIS A 88 -17.72 -2.64 -0.64
C HIS A 88 -16.43 -3.02 0.07
N TYR A 89 -16.54 -3.30 1.37
CA TYR A 89 -15.46 -3.88 2.13
C TYR A 89 -15.80 -5.33 2.50
N TYR A 90 -14.87 -6.23 2.23
CA TYR A 90 -14.98 -7.64 2.55
C TYR A 90 -13.87 -8.05 3.52
N ASN A 91 -14.23 -8.84 4.52
CA ASN A 91 -13.24 -9.44 5.41
C ASN A 91 -12.57 -10.65 4.78
N GLY A 92 -11.31 -10.88 5.13
CA GLY A 92 -10.56 -12.06 4.74
C GLY A 92 -9.82 -11.90 3.41
N LYS A 93 -9.49 -13.04 2.79
CA LYS A 93 -8.65 -13.08 1.59
C LYS A 93 -9.43 -12.71 0.34
N VAL A 94 -8.74 -12.11 -0.61
CA VAL A 94 -9.28 -11.85 -1.95
C VAL A 94 -9.55 -13.19 -2.67
N PRO A 95 -10.71 -13.36 -3.34
CA PRO A 95 -10.98 -14.53 -4.17
C PRO A 95 -9.92 -14.74 -5.26
N TYR A 96 -9.69 -15.99 -5.63
CA TYR A 96 -8.65 -16.34 -6.60
C TYR A 96 -8.87 -15.67 -7.96
N ASP A 97 -10.11 -15.57 -8.42
CA ASP A 97 -10.52 -15.06 -9.72
C ASP A 97 -10.99 -13.59 -9.70
N ALA A 98 -10.71 -12.85 -8.62
CA ALA A 98 -11.07 -11.44 -8.51
C ALA A 98 -10.40 -10.58 -9.61
N LEU A 99 -11.08 -9.51 -10.01
CA LEU A 99 -10.52 -8.48 -10.88
C LEU A 99 -9.83 -7.42 -10.02
N PHE A 100 -8.75 -6.83 -10.54
CA PHE A 100 -7.92 -5.89 -9.78
C PHE A 100 -7.71 -4.60 -10.55
N SER A 101 -7.66 -3.49 -9.82
CA SER A 101 -7.18 -2.23 -10.36
C SER A 101 -5.71 -2.35 -10.74
N GLU A 102 -5.33 -1.82 -11.91
CA GLU A 102 -3.93 -1.71 -12.34
C GLU A 102 -3.05 -0.96 -11.34
N GLU A 103 -3.65 -0.13 -10.48
CA GLU A 103 -2.94 0.57 -9.41
C GLU A 103 -2.37 -0.39 -8.37
N LEU A 104 -2.99 -1.56 -8.17
CA LEU A 104 -2.48 -2.57 -7.26
C LEU A 104 -1.27 -3.32 -7.83
N LEU A 105 -0.95 -3.18 -9.11
CA LEU A 105 0.18 -3.87 -9.71
C LEU A 105 1.53 -3.36 -9.18
N MET A 106 2.45 -4.29 -8.93
CA MET A 106 3.85 -4.01 -8.64
C MET A 106 4.53 -3.58 -9.94
N LYS A 107 4.81 -2.28 -10.06
CA LYS A 107 5.42 -1.69 -11.26
C LYS A 107 6.95 -1.58 -11.17
N ASP A 108 7.55 -1.90 -10.01
CA ASP A 108 9.00 -1.84 -9.81
C ASP A 108 9.68 -3.01 -10.53
N PRO A 109 10.45 -2.76 -11.61
CA PRO A 109 11.10 -3.83 -12.38
C PRO A 109 12.24 -4.50 -11.62
N ASN A 110 12.74 -3.89 -10.53
CA ASN A 110 13.82 -4.44 -9.71
C ASN A 110 13.30 -5.25 -8.52
N TYR A 111 11.99 -5.29 -8.32
CA TYR A 111 11.40 -6.04 -7.22
C TYR A 111 11.62 -7.54 -7.41
N LYS A 112 12.17 -8.19 -6.37
CA LYS A 112 12.34 -9.64 -6.32
C LYS A 112 11.43 -10.19 -5.25
N LEU A 113 10.45 -10.98 -5.67
CA LEU A 113 9.57 -11.69 -4.75
C LEU A 113 10.40 -12.63 -3.87
N LYS A 114 10.06 -12.66 -2.59
CA LYS A 114 10.57 -13.65 -1.64
C LYS A 114 9.41 -14.53 -1.24
N ASP A 115 9.59 -15.85 -1.30
CA ASP A 115 8.52 -16.81 -1.01
C ASP A 115 7.90 -16.61 0.38
N GLY A 116 8.72 -16.23 1.37
CA GLY A 116 8.26 -15.96 2.74
C GLY A 116 7.34 -14.75 2.89
N ASP A 117 7.28 -13.87 1.88
CA ASP A 117 6.43 -12.68 1.92
C ASP A 117 5.07 -12.92 1.24
N ILE A 118 4.85 -14.05 0.56
CA ILE A 118 3.59 -14.34 -0.17
C ILE A 118 2.43 -14.52 0.82
N VAL A 119 1.39 -13.70 0.70
CA VAL A 119 0.20 -13.76 1.55
C VAL A 119 -0.92 -14.58 0.88
N ASN A 120 -1.04 -14.46 -0.44
CA ASN A 120 -2.04 -15.19 -1.21
C ASN A 120 -1.64 -15.33 -2.68
N GLU A 121 -2.13 -16.41 -3.29
CA GLU A 121 -2.11 -16.60 -4.74
C GLU A 121 -3.47 -16.21 -5.34
N ILE A 122 -3.42 -15.54 -6.48
CA ILE A 122 -4.58 -15.11 -7.26
C ILE A 122 -4.33 -15.47 -8.72
N LYS A 123 -5.36 -15.42 -9.55
CA LYS A 123 -5.27 -15.71 -10.96
C LYS A 123 -4.30 -14.72 -11.61
N GLY A 124 -3.21 -15.26 -12.15
CA GLY A 124 -2.16 -14.46 -12.79
C GLY A 124 -1.08 -13.89 -11.86
N GLY A 125 -1.25 -13.92 -10.54
CA GLY A 125 -0.28 -13.24 -9.67
C GLY A 125 -0.32 -13.64 -8.21
N VAL A 126 0.46 -12.93 -7.42
CA VAL A 126 0.51 -13.06 -5.97
C VAL A 126 0.57 -11.69 -5.34
N TYR A 127 0.04 -11.52 -4.13
CA TYR A 127 0.34 -10.33 -3.33
C TYR A 127 1.05 -10.70 -2.05
N HIS A 128 1.92 -9.80 -1.60
CA HIS A 128 2.89 -10.06 -0.55
C HIS A 128 2.80 -9.04 0.59
N GLN A 129 3.26 -9.45 1.77
CA GLN A 129 3.23 -8.66 2.98
C GLN A 129 4.14 -7.43 2.83
N GLY A 130 3.72 -6.31 3.42
CA GLY A 130 4.51 -5.08 3.49
C GLY A 130 4.19 -4.01 2.42
N ARG A 131 3.62 -4.37 1.27
CA ARG A 131 3.20 -3.39 0.25
C ARG A 131 1.76 -3.55 -0.27
N TRP A 132 1.13 -4.72 -0.10
CA TRP A 132 -0.23 -4.99 -0.63
C TRP A 132 -0.37 -4.69 -2.12
N LYS A 133 0.74 -4.86 -2.85
CA LYS A 133 0.79 -4.80 -4.30
C LYS A 133 0.82 -6.22 -4.86
N ILE A 134 0.26 -6.37 -6.04
CA ILE A 134 0.16 -7.60 -6.79
C ILE A 134 1.35 -7.68 -7.72
N LEU A 135 2.16 -8.72 -7.54
CA LEU A 135 3.14 -9.09 -8.53
C LEU A 135 2.47 -10.01 -9.55
N CYS A 136 2.32 -9.52 -10.78
CA CYS A 136 1.93 -10.33 -11.93
C CYS A 136 3.04 -11.33 -12.26
N LEU A 137 2.69 -12.61 -12.36
CA LEU A 137 3.62 -13.66 -12.79
C LEU A 137 3.51 -13.78 -14.32
N PRO A 138 4.57 -13.45 -15.08
CA PRO A 138 4.52 -13.31 -16.54
C PRO A 138 3.97 -14.54 -17.28
N GLU A 139 4.22 -15.74 -16.74
CA GLU A 139 3.75 -17.00 -17.32
C GLU A 139 2.24 -17.27 -17.12
N ARG A 140 1.58 -16.44 -16.30
CA ARG A 140 0.17 -16.60 -15.91
C ARG A 140 -0.70 -15.37 -16.21
N CYS A 141 -0.09 -14.27 -16.66
CA CYS A 141 -0.75 -13.01 -17.00
C CYS A 141 -0.93 -12.83 -18.51
N SER A 142 -1.77 -13.66 -19.14
CA SER A 142 -2.22 -13.40 -20.52
C SER A 142 -3.49 -12.52 -20.57
N SER A 143 -3.99 -12.02 -19.42
CA SER A 143 -5.30 -11.34 -19.32
C SER A 143 -5.48 -10.48 -18.05
N CYS A 144 -4.43 -9.81 -17.56
CA CYS A 144 -4.61 -8.78 -16.51
C CYS A 144 -4.87 -7.42 -17.14
#